data_AF-A0A6P6BJ33-F1
#
_entry.id   AF-A0A6P6BJ33-F1
#
_cell.length_a   1.000
_cell.length_b   1.000
_cell.length_c   1.000
_cell.angle_alpha   90.00
_cell.angle_beta   90.00
_cell.angle_gamma   90.00
#
_symmetry.space_group_name_H-M   'P 1'
#
loop_
_entity.id
_entity.type
_entity.pdbx_description
1 polymer ?
#
loop_
_entity_poly.entity_id
_entity_poly.type
_entity_poly.pdbx_seq_one_letter_code
_entity_poly.pdbx_strand_id
1 'polypeptide(L)'
;MNAAAATSATTTLLSSPYKRSNKANVGSNDFNVMVDKKIGVHGNGGYYNVFNGGFYHGKASFLKWTLDDVVYVARYHRLPCVFAAGLLFFMYVEYSLQMVPDSSPPFDLGFVVTRSFHRALVSWPELNTLLAALNTVFVGMQTVYILWTWLMEGRPRATISALFMFTCRGILGYSTQLPLPEEFVGSGVDFPVGNVSFFLFFSGHVAGSVIASLDMRRMQRWELAWLFDTLNVLQAARLLGTRGHYTIDLAVGVGAGILFDSLAGKYEESKTKSALVSGTIKEPFLS
;
A
#
# COMPACT_ATOMS: atom_id res chain seq x y z
N MET A 1 -37.58 -14.95 -44.84
CA MET A 1 -36.62 -14.05 -45.51
C MET A 1 -36.18 -13.04 -44.45
N ASN A 2 -35.08 -13.30 -43.74
CA ASN A 2 -33.72 -12.76 -43.96
C ASN A 2 -33.73 -11.20 -43.92
N ALA A 3 -32.92 -10.50 -43.13
CA ALA A 3 -31.58 -10.80 -42.62
C ALA A 3 -31.24 -9.98 -41.37
N ALA A 4 -30.18 -10.45 -40.70
CA ALA A 4 -29.46 -9.84 -39.59
C ALA A 4 -28.82 -8.49 -39.93
N ALA A 5 -28.61 -7.66 -38.91
CA ALA A 5 -27.56 -6.63 -38.92
C ALA A 5 -26.80 -6.70 -37.60
N ALA A 6 -25.51 -7.04 -37.72
CA ALA A 6 -24.54 -7.17 -36.65
C ALA A 6 -24.08 -5.80 -36.15
N THR A 7 -23.93 -5.65 -34.84
CA THR A 7 -23.25 -4.49 -34.24
C THR A 7 -21.81 -4.89 -33.92
N SER A 8 -20.88 -4.44 -34.75
CA SER A 8 -19.46 -4.72 -34.65
C SER A 8 -18.83 -4.00 -33.44
N ALA A 9 -18.12 -4.77 -32.62
CA ALA A 9 -17.20 -4.29 -31.61
C ALA A 9 -16.02 -3.55 -32.28
N THR A 10 -15.75 -2.32 -31.86
CA THR A 10 -14.54 -1.60 -32.26
C THR A 10 -13.45 -1.83 -31.23
N THR A 11 -12.52 -2.72 -31.57
CA THR A 11 -11.27 -2.96 -30.86
C THR A 11 -10.32 -1.78 -31.09
N THR A 12 -10.07 -0.97 -30.08
CA THR A 12 -9.02 0.06 -30.12
C THR A 12 -7.65 -0.63 -29.98
N LEU A 13 -7.01 -0.89 -31.12
CA LEU A 13 -5.62 -1.35 -31.20
C LEU A 13 -4.68 -0.26 -30.68
N LEU A 14 -3.94 -0.56 -29.61
CA LEU A 14 -2.79 0.23 -29.16
C LEU A 14 -1.68 0.13 -30.22
N SER A 15 -1.48 1.17 -31.02
CA SER A 15 -0.41 1.22 -31.99
C SER A 15 0.91 1.74 -31.40
N SER A 16 1.87 0.83 -31.29
CA SER A 16 3.32 0.94 -31.54
C SER A 16 4.23 1.83 -30.66
N PRO A 17 5.38 1.30 -30.19
CA PRO A 17 6.39 2.04 -29.45
C PRO A 17 7.28 2.92 -30.34
N TYR A 18 7.57 4.13 -29.84
CA TYR A 18 8.44 5.14 -30.45
C TYR A 18 9.85 4.59 -30.71
N LYS A 19 10.26 4.54 -31.99
CA LYS A 19 11.57 4.09 -32.47
C LYS A 19 12.47 5.31 -32.67
N ARG A 20 13.52 5.46 -31.85
CA ARG A 20 14.54 6.52 -31.99
C ARG A 20 15.41 6.25 -33.22
N SER A 21 15.38 7.14 -34.20
CA SER A 21 16.22 7.07 -35.41
C SER A 21 17.62 7.63 -35.12
N ASN A 22 18.65 6.79 -35.19
CA ASN A 22 20.04 7.23 -35.22
C ASN A 22 20.48 7.35 -36.68
N LYS A 23 20.60 8.58 -37.16
CA LYS A 23 21.24 8.91 -38.43
C LYS A 23 22.49 9.74 -38.13
N ALA A 24 23.65 9.13 -38.25
CA ALA A 24 24.92 9.83 -38.44
C ALA A 24 25.71 9.05 -39.49
N ASN A 25 26.08 9.76 -40.55
CA ASN A 25 26.62 9.26 -41.80
C ASN A 25 28.13 9.53 -41.84
N VAL A 26 28.90 8.56 -42.37
CA VAL A 26 30.20 8.69 -43.08
C VAL A 26 31.43 9.03 -42.20
N GLY A 27 32.59 8.37 -42.31
CA GLY A 27 33.11 7.62 -43.45
C GLY A 27 34.25 6.64 -43.17
N SER A 28 34.53 5.89 -44.24
CA SER A 28 35.55 4.87 -44.45
C SER A 28 36.94 5.22 -43.95
N ASN A 29 37.68 4.18 -43.55
CA ASN A 29 38.91 3.81 -44.26
C ASN A 29 39.22 2.33 -44.02
N ASP A 30 39.36 1.62 -45.14
CA ASP A 30 39.85 0.26 -45.28
C ASP A 30 41.30 0.13 -44.78
N PHE A 31 41.63 -1.01 -44.16
CA PHE A 31 42.93 -1.65 -44.36
C PHE A 31 42.80 -3.16 -44.17
N ASN A 32 42.92 -3.88 -45.30
CA ASN A 32 43.12 -5.32 -45.39
C ASN A 32 44.56 -5.66 -44.95
N VAL A 33 44.72 -6.67 -44.10
CA VAL A 33 45.95 -7.51 -44.07
C VAL A 33 45.55 -8.98 -43.95
N MET A 34 46.05 -9.76 -44.89
CA MET A 34 45.87 -11.20 -45.10
C MET A 34 46.59 -12.06 -44.05
N VAL A 35 45.92 -13.17 -43.70
CA VAL A 35 46.43 -14.56 -43.61
C VAL A 35 47.63 -14.85 -42.69
N ASP A 36 47.40 -15.68 -41.65
CA ASP A 36 48.00 -17.03 -41.66
C ASP A 36 47.17 -18.04 -40.84
N LYS A 37 47.06 -19.25 -41.39
CA LYS A 37 46.32 -20.39 -40.86
C LYS A 37 47.34 -21.41 -40.36
N LYS A 38 47.35 -21.71 -39.05
CA LYS A 38 47.92 -22.97 -38.55
C LYS A 38 46.96 -23.68 -37.59
N ILE A 39 46.78 -24.95 -37.93
CA ILE A 39 45.99 -25.99 -37.30
C ILE A 39 46.75 -26.54 -36.09
N GLY A 40 46.05 -26.85 -34.98
CA GLY A 40 46.56 -27.84 -34.03
C GLY A 40 46.00 -27.83 -32.60
N VAL A 41 44.99 -28.68 -32.36
CA VAL A 41 44.83 -29.57 -31.19
C VAL A 41 44.33 -28.99 -29.83
N HIS A 42 43.09 -29.40 -29.51
CA HIS A 42 42.48 -29.72 -28.21
C HIS A 42 42.82 -28.89 -26.95
N GLY A 43 41.80 -28.16 -26.48
CA GLY A 43 41.72 -27.65 -25.10
C GLY A 43 40.34 -27.05 -24.83
N ASN A 44 39.42 -27.86 -24.32
CA ASN A 44 38.11 -27.42 -23.84
C ASN A 44 38.33 -26.55 -22.59
N GLY A 45 38.12 -25.24 -22.69
CA GLY A 45 38.36 -24.29 -21.60
C GLY A 45 37.44 -23.09 -21.73
N GLY A 46 36.63 -22.86 -20.69
CA GLY A 46 35.45 -22.01 -20.69
C GLY A 46 35.65 -20.56 -21.16
N TYR A 47 34.55 -19.97 -21.62
CA TYR A 47 34.41 -18.54 -21.80
C TYR A 47 34.46 -17.83 -20.44
N TYR A 48 35.66 -17.51 -19.97
CA TYR A 48 35.85 -16.42 -19.01
C TYR A 48 35.83 -15.11 -19.80
N ASN A 49 34.69 -14.42 -19.76
CA ASN A 49 34.66 -12.99 -20.08
C ASN A 49 35.55 -12.29 -19.05
N VAL A 50 36.77 -11.97 -19.46
CA VAL A 50 37.64 -11.04 -18.75
C VAL A 50 36.90 -9.70 -18.78
N PHE A 51 36.29 -9.35 -17.66
CA PHE A 51 35.78 -8.01 -17.39
C PHE A 51 36.99 -7.06 -17.38
N ASN A 52 37.32 -6.54 -18.55
CA ASN A 52 38.26 -5.44 -18.65
C ASN A 52 37.59 -4.22 -18.02
N GLY A 53 38.06 -3.86 -16.82
CA GLY A 53 37.51 -2.83 -15.93
C GLY A 53 37.66 -1.42 -16.49
N GLY A 54 36.96 -1.12 -17.56
CA GLY A 54 36.74 0.25 -18.02
C GLY A 54 35.65 0.90 -17.19
N PHE A 55 36.02 1.82 -16.31
CA PHE A 55 35.09 2.78 -15.73
C PHE A 55 34.46 3.62 -16.86
N TYR A 56 33.30 3.18 -17.35
CA TYR A 56 32.46 4.01 -18.20
C TYR A 56 32.00 5.23 -17.39
N HIS A 57 32.71 6.36 -17.53
CA HIS A 57 32.21 7.68 -17.15
C HIS A 57 31.09 8.07 -18.12
N GLY A 58 29.95 7.38 -18.03
CA GLY A 58 28.73 7.83 -18.66
C GLY A 58 28.31 9.14 -18.01
N LYS A 59 28.12 10.21 -18.81
CA LYS A 59 27.52 11.47 -18.32
C LYS A 59 26.29 11.15 -17.47
N ALA A 60 26.22 11.72 -16.27
CA ALA A 60 25.13 11.50 -15.34
C ALA A 60 23.77 11.67 -16.04
N SER A 61 22.81 10.79 -15.73
CA SER A 61 21.55 10.67 -16.47
C SER A 61 20.81 12.01 -16.63
N PHE A 62 20.82 12.86 -15.60
CA PHE A 62 20.18 14.17 -15.61
C PHE A 62 20.81 15.18 -16.59
N LEU A 63 22.09 15.01 -16.97
CA LEU A 63 22.75 15.86 -17.97
C LEU A 63 22.24 15.61 -19.39
N LYS A 64 21.43 14.57 -19.59
CA LYS A 64 20.80 14.22 -20.87
C LYS A 64 19.34 14.64 -20.92
N TRP A 65 18.80 15.19 -19.84
CA TRP A 65 17.39 15.59 -19.78
C TRP A 65 17.16 16.84 -20.59
N THR A 66 16.13 16.77 -21.42
CA THR A 66 15.59 17.91 -22.18
C THR A 66 14.33 18.43 -21.48
N LEU A 67 13.86 19.62 -21.88
CA LEU A 67 12.59 20.15 -21.40
C LEU A 67 11.42 19.20 -21.71
N ASP A 68 11.49 18.49 -22.83
CA ASP A 68 10.49 17.48 -23.20
C ASP A 68 10.45 16.31 -22.21
N ASP A 69 11.61 15.88 -21.71
CA ASP A 69 11.70 14.82 -20.69
C ASP A 69 11.08 15.28 -19.36
N VAL A 70 11.28 16.54 -18.97
CA VAL A 70 10.67 17.11 -17.75
C VAL A 70 9.16 17.18 -17.88
N VAL A 71 8.66 17.69 -19.00
CA VAL A 71 7.21 17.77 -19.28
C VAL A 71 6.60 16.37 -19.36
N TYR A 72 7.31 15.41 -19.96
CA TYR A 72 6.90 14.01 -20.00
C TYR A 72 6.76 13.42 -18.59
N VAL A 73 7.76 13.62 -17.72
CA VAL A 73 7.70 13.17 -16.32
C VAL A 73 6.54 13.82 -15.58
N ALA A 74 6.34 15.13 -15.71
CA ALA A 74 5.21 15.82 -15.09
C ALA A 74 3.85 15.30 -15.57
N ARG A 75 3.73 14.92 -16.85
CA ARG A 75 2.47 14.47 -17.45
C ARG A 75 2.14 13.02 -17.11
N TYR A 76 3.13 12.14 -17.14
CA TYR A 76 2.95 10.67 -17.04
C TYR A 76 3.34 10.09 -15.67
N HIS A 77 4.19 10.79 -14.89
CA HIS A 77 4.59 10.39 -13.54
C HIS A 77 4.09 11.40 -12.49
N ARG A 78 2.78 11.71 -12.56
CA ARG A 78 2.13 12.68 -11.66
C ARG A 78 2.32 12.38 -10.19
N LEU A 79 2.26 11.11 -9.80
CA LEU A 79 2.36 10.71 -8.39
C LEU A 79 3.75 11.03 -7.81
N PRO A 80 4.88 10.59 -8.40
CA PRO A 80 6.21 11.07 -8.02
C PRO A 80 6.35 12.59 -7.97
N CYS A 81 5.78 13.32 -8.93
CA CYS A 81 5.83 14.79 -8.93
C CYS A 81 5.08 15.41 -7.74
N VAL A 82 3.91 14.90 -7.41
CA VAL A 82 3.15 15.33 -6.22
C VAL A 82 3.94 15.03 -4.94
N PHE A 83 4.57 13.87 -4.84
CA PHE A 83 5.44 13.54 -3.71
C PHE A 83 6.68 14.44 -3.63
N ALA A 84 7.30 14.78 -4.76
CA ALA A 84 8.44 15.69 -4.80
C ALA A 84 8.04 17.12 -4.36
N ALA A 85 6.91 17.63 -4.85
CA ALA A 85 6.37 18.92 -4.42
C ALA A 85 6.01 18.90 -2.92
N GLY A 86 5.38 17.82 -2.45
CA GLY A 86 5.07 17.61 -1.05
C GLY A 86 6.31 17.55 -0.17
N LEU A 87 7.37 16.85 -0.60
CA LEU A 87 8.65 16.80 0.11
C LEU A 87 9.24 18.20 0.28
N LEU A 88 9.31 18.99 -0.79
CA LEU A 88 9.83 20.36 -0.71
C LEU A 88 9.00 21.24 0.21
N PHE A 89 7.66 21.11 0.15
CA PHE A 89 6.76 21.80 1.06
C PHE A 89 7.00 21.41 2.52
N PHE A 90 7.07 20.11 2.83
CA PHE A 90 7.27 19.65 4.20
C PHE A 90 8.68 19.93 4.74
N MET A 91 9.71 19.97 3.89
CA MET A 91 11.02 20.49 4.29
C MET A 91 10.92 21.94 4.74
N TYR A 92 10.23 22.79 3.99
CA TYR A 92 10.00 24.18 4.39
C TYR A 92 9.22 24.29 5.71
N VAL A 93 8.17 23.48 5.87
CA VAL A 93 7.40 23.40 7.11
C VAL A 93 8.28 22.97 8.27
N GLU A 94 9.07 21.90 8.14
CA GLU A 94 9.97 21.39 9.17
C GLU A 94 10.98 22.45 9.61
N TYR A 95 11.58 23.19 8.68
CA TYR A 95 12.50 24.29 8.99
C TYR A 95 11.85 25.48 9.70
N SER A 96 10.53 25.64 9.55
CA SER A 96 9.77 26.76 10.11
C SER A 96 8.93 26.37 11.33
N LEU A 97 8.85 25.07 11.65
CA LEU A 97 7.99 24.53 12.68
C LEU A 97 8.60 24.77 14.07
N GLN A 98 7.80 25.29 14.99
CA GLN A 98 8.17 25.34 16.40
C GLN A 98 7.89 23.98 17.04
N MET A 99 8.88 23.45 17.77
CA MET A 99 8.71 22.20 18.51
C MET A 99 7.64 22.37 19.60
N VAL A 100 6.83 21.33 19.78
CA VAL A 100 5.87 21.28 20.88
C VAL A 100 6.65 21.19 22.20
N PRO A 101 6.37 22.05 23.20
CA PRO A 101 7.04 21.97 24.50
C PRO A 101 6.82 20.62 25.18
N ASP A 102 7.80 20.18 25.97
CA ASP A 102 7.76 18.93 26.74
C ASP A 102 6.61 18.85 27.77
N SER A 103 6.18 20.00 28.28
CA SER A 103 5.05 20.16 29.20
C SER A 103 3.68 20.14 28.52
N SER A 104 3.62 20.13 27.19
CA SER A 104 2.36 20.17 26.42
C SER A 104 1.95 18.77 25.96
N PRO A 105 0.65 18.47 25.85
CA PRO A 105 0.20 17.23 25.24
C PRO A 105 0.63 17.17 23.76
N PRO A 106 0.74 15.96 23.17
CA PRO A 106 1.08 15.81 21.76
C PRO A 106 0.13 16.60 20.86
N PHE A 107 0.69 17.39 19.95
CA PHE A 107 -0.11 18.10 18.95
C PHE A 107 -0.59 17.12 17.87
N ASP A 108 -1.90 17.15 17.59
CA ASP A 108 -2.52 16.32 16.57
C ASP A 108 -3.45 17.15 15.67
N LEU A 109 -3.16 17.17 14.36
CA LEU A 109 -3.94 17.95 13.41
C LEU A 109 -5.37 17.45 13.27
N GLY A 110 -5.58 16.13 13.33
CA GLY A 110 -6.93 15.55 13.29
C GLY A 110 -7.77 16.01 14.47
N PHE A 111 -7.19 16.10 15.66
CA PHE A 111 -7.87 16.67 16.84
C PHE A 111 -8.27 18.13 16.67
N VAL A 112 -7.44 18.93 15.99
CA VAL A 112 -7.78 20.32 15.66
C VAL A 112 -8.94 20.35 14.68
N VAL A 113 -8.89 19.55 13.61
CA VAL A 113 -9.93 19.48 12.58
C VAL A 113 -11.25 18.96 13.14
N THR A 114 -11.23 17.97 14.04
CA THR A 114 -12.43 17.37 14.63
C THR A 114 -12.91 18.08 15.90
N ARG A 115 -12.34 19.24 16.27
CA ARG A 115 -12.67 19.94 17.52
C ARG A 115 -14.15 20.26 17.69
N SER A 116 -14.84 20.69 16.62
CA SER A 116 -16.27 20.97 16.67
C SER A 116 -17.10 19.70 16.89
N PHE A 117 -16.69 18.60 16.25
CA PHE A 117 -17.33 17.30 16.42
C PHE A 117 -17.10 16.75 17.82
N HIS A 118 -15.87 16.86 18.35
CA HIS A 118 -15.54 16.53 19.73
C HIS A 118 -16.45 17.27 20.73
N ARG A 119 -16.64 18.58 20.58
CA ARG A 119 -17.55 19.36 21.41
C ARG A 119 -18.99 18.84 21.34
N ALA A 120 -19.46 18.48 20.14
CA ALA A 120 -20.80 17.91 19.98
C ALA A 120 -20.94 16.58 20.75
N LEU A 121 -19.94 15.69 20.67
CA LEU A 121 -19.92 14.42 21.39
C LEU A 121 -19.90 14.60 22.91
N VAL A 122 -19.13 15.57 23.42
CA VAL A 122 -19.13 15.92 24.85
C VAL A 122 -20.50 16.44 25.30
N SER A 123 -21.14 17.28 24.48
CA SER A 123 -22.44 17.87 24.82
C SER A 123 -23.62 16.90 24.67
N TRP A 124 -23.47 15.80 23.93
CA TRP A 124 -24.54 14.87 23.62
C TRP A 124 -24.13 13.41 23.87
N PRO A 125 -24.22 12.93 25.12
CA PRO A 125 -23.77 11.57 25.51
C PRO A 125 -24.48 10.44 24.76
N GLU A 126 -25.77 10.62 24.44
CA GLU A 126 -26.55 9.64 23.67
C GLU A 126 -26.01 9.47 22.24
N LEU A 127 -25.61 10.57 21.59
CA LEU A 127 -24.98 10.51 20.27
C LEU A 127 -23.64 9.78 20.35
N ASN A 128 -22.81 10.07 21.36
CA ASN A 128 -21.55 9.35 21.55
C ASN A 128 -21.78 7.85 21.73
N THR A 129 -22.78 7.47 22.53
CA THR A 129 -23.13 6.06 22.79
C THR A 129 -23.68 5.37 21.55
N LEU A 130 -24.52 6.05 20.76
CA LEU A 130 -25.00 5.53 19.48
C LEU A 130 -23.84 5.28 18.51
N LEU A 131 -22.95 6.26 18.35
CA LEU A 131 -21.78 6.13 17.47
C LEU A 131 -20.80 5.06 17.98
N ALA A 132 -20.68 4.90 19.30
CA ALA A 132 -19.91 3.82 19.92
C ALA A 132 -20.49 2.46 19.53
N ALA A 133 -21.82 2.29 19.69
CA ALA A 133 -22.51 1.06 19.34
C ALA A 133 -22.36 0.73 17.84
N LEU A 134 -22.48 1.73 16.95
CA LEU A 134 -22.28 1.55 15.51
C LEU A 134 -20.85 1.13 15.17
N ASN A 135 -19.84 1.75 15.80
CA ASN A 135 -18.44 1.32 15.64
C ASN A 135 -18.24 -0.12 16.11
N THR A 136 -18.78 -0.48 17.28
CA THR A 136 -18.68 -1.84 17.82
C THR A 136 -19.35 -2.88 16.91
N VAL A 137 -20.52 -2.57 16.36
CA VAL A 137 -21.17 -3.40 15.34
C VAL A 137 -20.27 -3.54 14.11
N PHE A 138 -19.68 -2.45 13.63
CA PHE A 138 -18.81 -2.50 12.46
C PHE A 138 -17.54 -3.32 12.69
N VAL A 139 -16.92 -3.25 13.86
CA VAL A 139 -15.82 -4.15 14.26
C VAL A 139 -16.26 -5.60 14.29
N GLY A 140 -17.46 -5.86 14.81
CA GLY A 140 -18.09 -7.18 14.75
C GLY A 140 -18.23 -7.67 13.32
N MET A 141 -18.72 -6.83 12.40
CA MET A 141 -18.83 -7.14 10.98
C MET A 141 -17.47 -7.46 10.34
N GLN A 142 -16.42 -6.71 10.66
CA GLN A 142 -15.05 -6.99 10.18
C GLN A 142 -14.57 -8.37 10.64
N THR A 143 -14.75 -8.67 11.93
CA THR A 143 -14.35 -9.94 12.53
C THR A 143 -15.11 -11.11 11.91
N VAL A 144 -16.44 -10.97 11.81
CA VAL A 144 -17.30 -11.98 11.18
C VAL A 144 -16.91 -12.20 9.74
N TYR A 145 -16.69 -11.14 8.94
CA TYR A 145 -16.26 -11.27 7.55
C TYR A 145 -14.93 -12.01 7.44
N ILE A 146 -13.90 -11.60 8.18
CA ILE A 146 -12.57 -12.22 8.12
C ILE A 146 -12.64 -13.70 8.47
N LEU A 147 -13.34 -14.06 9.56
CA LEU A 147 -13.52 -15.45 9.96
C LEU A 147 -14.36 -16.24 8.96
N TRP A 148 -15.41 -15.63 8.41
CA TRP A 148 -16.27 -16.24 7.39
C TRP A 148 -15.48 -16.60 6.12
N THR A 149 -14.66 -15.68 5.62
CA THR A 149 -13.83 -15.94 4.43
C THR A 149 -12.86 -17.10 4.61
N TRP A 150 -12.37 -17.30 5.83
CA TRP A 150 -11.52 -18.44 6.16
C TRP A 150 -12.33 -19.74 6.33
N LEU A 151 -13.35 -19.73 7.19
CA LEU A 151 -14.06 -20.94 7.60
C LEU A 151 -15.02 -21.48 6.53
N MET A 152 -15.67 -20.59 5.78
CA MET A 152 -16.70 -20.97 4.81
C MET A 152 -16.21 -20.92 3.37
N GLU A 153 -15.37 -19.93 3.04
CA GLU A 153 -14.86 -19.79 1.67
C GLU A 153 -13.48 -20.43 1.48
N GLY A 154 -12.82 -20.88 2.56
CA GLY A 154 -11.51 -21.52 2.50
C GLY A 154 -10.38 -20.58 2.07
N ARG A 155 -10.56 -19.26 2.21
CA ARG A 155 -9.60 -18.22 1.79
C ARG A 155 -8.89 -17.63 3.02
N PRO A 156 -7.71 -18.15 3.42
CA PRO A 156 -7.09 -17.78 4.69
C PRO A 156 -6.42 -16.39 4.67
N ARG A 157 -6.22 -15.77 3.50
CA ARG A 157 -5.43 -14.53 3.35
C ARG A 157 -5.81 -13.44 4.32
N ALA A 158 -7.09 -13.07 4.36
CA ALA A 158 -7.58 -12.01 5.25
C ALA A 158 -7.33 -12.34 6.73
N THR A 159 -7.44 -13.62 7.10
CA THR A 159 -7.18 -14.09 8.47
C THR A 159 -5.70 -14.03 8.79
N ILE A 160 -4.81 -14.46 7.88
CA ILE A 160 -3.35 -14.37 8.05
C ILE A 160 -2.93 -12.90 8.18
N SER A 161 -3.48 -12.01 7.34
CA SER A 161 -3.25 -10.56 7.44
C SER A 161 -3.67 -10.02 8.79
N ALA A 162 -4.85 -10.39 9.29
CA ALA A 162 -5.34 -9.96 10.59
C ALA A 162 -4.43 -10.46 11.73
N LEU A 163 -3.96 -11.71 11.67
CA LEU A 163 -3.03 -12.27 12.65
C LEU A 163 -1.69 -11.50 12.68
N PHE A 164 -1.08 -11.27 11.52
CA PHE A 164 0.14 -10.48 11.44
C PHE A 164 -0.08 -9.06 11.98
N MET A 165 -1.16 -8.42 11.56
CA MET A 165 -1.50 -7.06 11.95
C MET A 165 -1.71 -6.92 13.46
N PHE A 166 -2.58 -7.75 14.07
CA PHE A 166 -2.86 -7.65 15.51
C PHE A 166 -1.67 -8.05 16.37
N THR A 167 -0.86 -9.01 15.92
CA THR A 167 0.38 -9.39 16.63
C THR A 167 1.38 -8.24 16.62
N CYS A 168 1.66 -7.66 15.45
CA CYS A 168 2.56 -6.51 15.34
C CYS A 168 2.03 -5.28 16.08
N ARG A 169 0.71 -5.04 16.03
CA ARG A 169 0.06 -3.99 16.83
C ARG A 169 0.30 -4.19 18.32
N GLY A 170 0.13 -5.42 18.83
CA GLY A 170 0.38 -5.73 20.24
C GLY A 170 1.83 -5.46 20.65
N ILE A 171 2.79 -5.88 19.83
CA ILE A 171 4.22 -5.66 20.08
C ILE A 171 4.56 -4.16 20.07
N LEU A 172 4.13 -3.42 19.04
CA LEU A 172 4.46 -2.00 18.89
C LEU A 172 3.73 -1.14 19.93
N GLY A 173 2.44 -1.40 20.17
CA GLY A 173 1.66 -0.68 21.17
C GLY A 173 2.16 -0.91 22.60
N TYR A 174 2.71 -2.10 22.89
CA TYR A 174 3.36 -2.35 24.18
C TYR A 174 4.74 -1.69 24.27
N SER A 175 5.51 -1.74 23.19
CA SER A 175 6.86 -1.14 23.14
C SER A 175 6.83 0.39 23.15
N THR A 176 5.72 1.01 22.74
CA THR A 176 5.53 2.46 22.73
C THR A 176 4.08 2.80 23.05
N GLN A 177 3.84 3.15 24.30
CA GLN A 177 2.52 3.56 24.78
C GLN A 177 2.37 5.08 24.62
N LEU A 178 1.42 5.49 23.77
CA LEU A 178 1.01 6.88 23.69
C LEU A 178 0.09 7.21 24.87
N PRO A 179 0.17 8.43 25.44
CA PRO A 179 -0.75 8.83 26.50
C PRO A 179 -2.16 8.99 25.93
N LEU A 180 -3.15 8.50 26.68
CA LEU A 180 -4.56 8.78 26.40
C LEU A 180 -4.82 10.27 26.64
N PRO A 181 -5.37 11.02 25.66
CA PRO A 181 -5.69 12.43 25.88
C PRO A 181 -6.66 12.60 27.06
N GLU A 182 -6.45 13.62 27.90
CA GLU A 182 -7.33 13.93 29.04
C GLU A 182 -8.77 14.22 28.59
N GLU A 183 -8.93 14.75 27.38
CA GLU A 183 -10.21 15.03 26.74
C GLU A 183 -10.88 13.77 26.15
N PHE A 184 -10.40 12.55 26.45
CA PHE A 184 -10.98 11.33 25.89
C PHE A 184 -12.43 11.13 26.32
N VAL A 185 -13.33 10.91 25.35
CA VAL A 185 -14.75 10.68 25.57
C VAL A 185 -15.10 9.24 25.23
N GLY A 186 -14.96 8.36 26.21
CA GLY A 186 -15.36 6.96 26.09
C GLY A 186 -16.87 6.74 26.26
N SER A 187 -17.34 5.58 25.83
CA SER A 187 -18.67 5.04 26.10
C SER A 187 -18.54 3.59 26.59
N GLY A 188 -19.44 3.15 27.47
CA GLY A 188 -19.42 1.78 28.01
C GLY A 188 -19.64 0.67 26.97
N VAL A 189 -20.06 1.04 25.75
CA VAL A 189 -20.26 0.12 24.62
C VAL A 189 -19.11 0.18 23.60
N ASP A 190 -18.06 0.98 23.84
CA ASP A 190 -16.87 1.02 22.99
C ASP A 190 -16.18 -0.34 22.95
N PHE A 191 -15.66 -0.75 21.80
CA PHE A 191 -14.84 -1.95 21.71
C PHE A 191 -13.34 -1.60 21.73
N PRO A 192 -12.50 -2.27 22.56
CA PRO A 192 -12.83 -3.33 23.52
C PRO A 192 -13.73 -2.85 24.67
N VAL A 193 -14.73 -3.67 25.03
CA VAL A 193 -15.80 -3.32 25.98
C VAL A 193 -15.29 -3.13 27.39
N GLY A 194 -15.59 -1.96 27.97
CA GLY A 194 -15.22 -1.57 29.33
C GLY A 194 -14.04 -0.61 29.39
N ASN A 195 -13.75 -0.09 30.59
CA ASN A 195 -12.56 0.73 30.85
C ASN A 195 -11.28 -0.13 30.86
N VAL A 196 -11.08 -0.94 29.82
CA VAL A 196 -9.90 -1.80 29.67
C VAL A 196 -8.81 -0.99 29.00
N SER A 197 -7.56 -1.16 29.46
CA SER A 197 -6.41 -0.56 28.79
C SER A 197 -6.33 -1.04 27.33
N PHE A 198 -6.20 -0.11 26.40
CA PHE A 198 -6.12 -0.41 24.97
C PHE A 198 -4.90 0.26 24.35
N PHE A 199 -4.35 -0.37 23.30
CA PHE A 199 -3.25 0.19 22.53
C PHE A 199 -3.76 1.22 21.51
N LEU A 200 -3.29 2.47 21.67
CA LEU A 200 -3.52 3.56 20.72
C LEU A 200 -2.74 3.32 19.41
N PHE A 201 -1.45 3.04 19.51
CA PHE A 201 -0.61 2.88 18.33
C PHE A 201 -0.54 1.40 17.87
N PHE A 202 -0.78 1.07 16.60
CA PHE A 202 -1.59 1.80 15.60
C PHE A 202 -3.05 1.29 15.64
N SER A 203 -3.95 1.94 14.90
CA SER A 203 -5.38 1.60 14.95
C SER A 203 -5.70 0.27 14.27
N GLY A 204 -5.99 -0.76 15.08
CA GLY A 204 -6.43 -2.08 14.59
C GLY A 204 -7.83 -2.06 13.96
N HIS A 205 -8.68 -1.13 14.40
CA HIS A 205 -10.01 -0.87 13.83
C HIS A 205 -9.92 -0.48 12.35
N VAL A 206 -9.04 0.48 12.05
CA VAL A 206 -8.81 0.95 10.69
C VAL A 206 -8.12 -0.13 9.86
N ALA A 207 -7.09 -0.77 10.41
CA ALA A 207 -6.34 -1.81 9.72
C ALA A 207 -7.19 -3.04 9.36
N GLY A 208 -8.03 -3.51 10.30
CA GLY A 208 -8.94 -4.64 10.09
C GLY A 208 -9.96 -4.37 8.99
N SER A 209 -10.55 -3.17 8.98
CA SER A 209 -11.45 -2.74 7.92
C SER A 209 -10.77 -2.67 6.54
N VAL A 210 -9.55 -2.15 6.47
CA VAL A 210 -8.75 -2.13 5.23
C VAL A 210 -8.46 -3.53 4.72
N ILE A 211 -8.07 -4.47 5.60
CA ILE A 211 -7.84 -5.88 5.23
C ILE A 211 -9.11 -6.49 4.64
N ALA A 212 -10.25 -6.33 5.32
CA ALA A 212 -11.53 -6.84 4.84
C ALA A 212 -11.92 -6.24 3.48
N SER A 213 -11.80 -4.92 3.33
CA SER A 213 -12.12 -4.22 2.09
C SER A 213 -11.21 -4.60 0.92
N LEU A 214 -9.89 -4.76 1.15
CA LEU A 214 -8.96 -5.26 0.13
C LEU A 214 -9.31 -6.68 -0.31
N ASP A 215 -9.73 -7.53 0.63
CA ASP A 215 -10.19 -8.88 0.30
C ASP A 215 -11.47 -8.87 -0.54
N MET A 216 -12.45 -8.04 -0.18
CA MET A 216 -13.70 -7.87 -0.95
C MET A 216 -13.43 -7.43 -2.38
N ARG A 217 -12.51 -6.48 -2.58
CA ARG A 217 -12.09 -6.02 -3.92
C ARG A 217 -11.47 -7.13 -4.76
N ARG A 218 -10.63 -7.98 -4.15
CA ARG A 218 -10.08 -9.16 -4.85
C ARG A 218 -11.16 -10.12 -5.33
N MET A 219 -12.24 -10.24 -4.56
CA MET A 219 -13.40 -11.07 -4.91
C MET A 219 -14.45 -10.35 -5.76
N GLN A 220 -14.13 -9.15 -6.28
CA GLN A 220 -15.05 -8.31 -7.05
C GLN A 220 -16.35 -7.93 -6.32
N ARG A 221 -16.35 -7.95 -4.98
CA ARG A 221 -17.47 -7.50 -4.12
C ARG A 221 -17.36 -6.00 -3.85
N TRP A 222 -17.38 -5.20 -4.93
CA TRP A 222 -17.06 -3.77 -4.89
C TRP A 222 -18.00 -2.96 -3.99
N GLU A 223 -19.30 -3.24 -4.03
CA GLU A 223 -20.30 -2.55 -3.19
C GLU A 223 -20.00 -2.73 -1.69
N LEU A 224 -19.66 -3.96 -1.29
CA LEU A 224 -19.32 -4.27 0.09
C LEU A 224 -18.01 -3.60 0.51
N ALA A 225 -17.02 -3.56 -0.39
CA ALA A 225 -15.76 -2.86 -0.16
C ALA A 225 -15.99 -1.35 0.04
N TRP A 226 -16.82 -0.72 -0.80
CA TRP A 226 -17.18 0.70 -0.65
C TRP A 226 -17.94 0.98 0.65
N LEU A 227 -18.84 0.10 1.03
CA LEU A 227 -19.52 0.19 2.33
C LEU A 227 -18.51 0.14 3.48
N PHE A 228 -17.60 -0.83 3.47
CA PHE A 228 -16.57 -0.97 4.51
C PHE A 228 -15.66 0.26 4.56
N ASP A 229 -15.22 0.80 3.43
CA ASP A 229 -14.39 2.01 3.41
C ASP A 229 -15.14 3.22 3.96
N THR A 230 -16.41 3.38 3.60
CA THR A 230 -17.25 4.48 4.09
C THR A 230 -17.44 4.38 5.61
N LEU A 231 -17.78 3.19 6.10
CA LEU A 231 -17.90 2.93 7.54
C LEU A 231 -16.55 3.10 8.26
N ASN A 232 -15.43 2.80 7.61
CA ASN A 232 -14.09 3.02 8.16
C ASN A 232 -13.76 4.51 8.31
N VAL A 233 -14.16 5.34 7.34
CA VAL A 233 -13.99 6.80 7.43
C VAL A 233 -14.83 7.36 8.59
N LEU A 234 -16.08 6.90 8.74
CA LEU A 234 -16.93 7.29 9.87
C LEU A 234 -16.34 6.83 11.21
N GLN A 235 -15.84 5.59 11.26
CA GLN A 235 -15.15 5.03 12.41
C GLN A 235 -13.91 5.87 12.77
N ALA A 236 -13.08 6.23 11.80
CA ALA A 236 -11.90 7.08 11.97
C ALA A 236 -12.28 8.49 12.47
N ALA A 237 -13.32 9.10 11.88
CA ALA A 237 -13.82 10.41 12.32
C ALA A 237 -14.30 10.37 13.77
N ARG A 238 -14.99 9.29 14.18
CA ARG A 238 -15.38 9.08 15.56
C ARG A 238 -14.17 8.94 16.48
N LEU A 239 -13.20 8.08 16.13
CA LEU A 239 -12.00 7.85 16.95
C LEU A 239 -11.19 9.13 17.14
N LEU A 240 -11.10 10.01 16.12
CA LEU A 240 -10.53 11.35 16.27
C LEU A 240 -11.41 12.26 17.12
N GLY A 241 -12.73 12.25 16.91
CA GLY A 241 -13.69 13.09 17.62
C GLY A 241 -13.76 12.77 19.12
N THR A 242 -13.64 11.50 19.51
CA THR A 242 -13.58 11.09 20.91
C THR A 242 -12.20 11.23 21.53
N ARG A 243 -11.19 11.65 20.75
CA ARG A 243 -9.77 11.66 21.15
C ARG A 243 -9.24 10.27 21.51
N GLY A 244 -9.86 9.22 20.96
CA GLY A 244 -9.52 7.83 21.19
C GLY A 244 -8.39 7.28 20.31
N HIS A 245 -7.93 8.03 19.31
CA HIS A 245 -6.74 7.73 18.52
C HIS A 245 -6.14 9.02 17.97
N TYR A 246 -4.82 9.08 17.90
CA TYR A 246 -4.11 10.13 17.17
C TYR A 246 -4.26 9.90 15.65
N THR A 247 -4.13 10.97 14.86
CA THR A 247 -4.15 10.93 13.39
C THR A 247 -3.12 9.94 12.85
N ILE A 248 -1.93 9.89 13.48
CA ILE A 248 -0.88 8.96 13.09
C ILE A 248 -1.29 7.50 13.31
N ASP A 249 -2.05 7.19 14.36
CA ASP A 249 -2.53 5.84 14.63
C ASP A 249 -3.42 5.33 13.49
N LEU A 250 -4.26 6.22 12.96
CA LEU A 250 -5.19 5.91 11.88
C LEU A 250 -4.44 5.77 10.54
N ALA A 251 -3.52 6.69 10.24
CA ALA A 251 -2.71 6.66 9.03
C ALA A 251 -1.83 5.40 8.98
N VAL A 252 -1.14 5.09 10.08
CA VAL A 252 -0.35 3.85 10.21
C VAL A 252 -1.27 2.63 10.20
N GLY A 253 -2.49 2.72 10.75
CA GLY A 253 -3.49 1.66 10.64
C GLY A 253 -3.85 1.32 9.18
N VAL A 254 -4.08 2.32 8.33
CA VAL A 254 -4.30 2.10 6.88
C VAL A 254 -3.07 1.43 6.24
N GLY A 255 -1.89 1.98 6.49
CA GLY A 255 -0.62 1.46 5.96
C GLY A 255 -0.37 0.01 6.40
N ALA A 256 -0.63 -0.30 7.67
CA ALA A 256 -0.52 -1.63 8.24
C ALA A 256 -1.49 -2.60 7.56
N GLY A 257 -2.75 -2.22 7.35
CA GLY A 257 -3.73 -3.05 6.63
C GLY A 257 -3.24 -3.45 5.24
N ILE A 258 -2.71 -2.49 4.46
CA ILE A 258 -2.14 -2.74 3.13
C ILE A 258 -0.88 -3.61 3.20
N LEU A 259 0.03 -3.28 4.13
CA LEU A 259 1.30 -4.00 4.31
C LEU A 259 1.06 -5.46 4.66
N PHE A 260 0.24 -5.74 5.68
CA PHE A 260 -0.03 -7.10 6.13
C PHE A 260 -0.90 -7.89 5.16
N ASP A 261 -1.74 -7.22 4.37
CA ASP A 261 -2.40 -7.85 3.21
C ASP A 261 -1.39 -8.31 2.14
N SER A 262 -0.41 -7.46 1.82
CA SER A 262 0.66 -7.80 0.88
C SER A 262 1.55 -8.94 1.40
N LEU A 263 1.94 -8.88 2.68
CA LEU A 263 2.76 -9.92 3.32
C LEU A 263 2.03 -11.26 3.38
N ALA A 264 0.74 -11.28 3.71
CA ALA A 264 -0.06 -12.51 3.70
C ALA A 264 -0.14 -13.11 2.29
N GLY A 265 -0.32 -12.28 1.25
CA GLY A 265 -0.30 -12.75 -0.13
C GLY A 265 1.03 -13.41 -0.51
N LYS A 266 2.16 -12.80 -0.14
CA LYS A 266 3.49 -13.39 -0.38
C LYS A 266 3.70 -14.68 0.41
N TYR A 267 3.19 -14.76 1.63
CA TYR A 267 3.25 -15.95 2.47
C TYR A 267 2.48 -17.12 1.84
N GLU A 268 1.25 -16.88 1.39
CA GLU A 268 0.44 -17.90 0.70
C GLU A 268 1.11 -18.39 -0.57
N GLU A 269 1.60 -17.47 -1.41
CA GLU A 269 2.28 -17.81 -2.66
C GLU A 269 3.51 -18.70 -2.41
N SER A 270 4.31 -18.36 -1.39
CA SER A 270 5.48 -19.13 -0.98
C SER A 270 5.13 -20.56 -0.52
N LYS A 271 4.03 -20.71 0.23
CA LYS A 271 3.55 -22.02 0.69
C LYS A 271 3.00 -22.87 -0.45
N THR A 272 2.24 -22.27 -1.37
CA THR A 272 1.76 -22.97 -2.58
C THR A 272 2.92 -23.46 -3.45
N LYS A 273 3.92 -22.62 -3.70
CA LYS A 273 5.13 -23.01 -4.45
C LYS A 273 5.88 -24.16 -3.76
N SER A 274 6.02 -24.09 -2.44
CA SER A 274 6.70 -25.14 -1.66
C SER A 274 5.95 -26.49 -1.73
N ALA A 275 4.61 -26.45 -1.68
CA ALA A 275 3.76 -27.65 -1.77
C ALA A 275 3.79 -28.30 -3.16
N LEU A 276 3.86 -27.50 -4.22
CA LEU A 276 4.06 -27.97 -5.60
C LEU A 276 5.43 -28.66 -5.77
N VAL A 277 6.50 -28.04 -5.25
CA VAL A 277 7.85 -28.62 -5.29
C VAL A 277 7.95 -29.90 -4.46
N SER A 278 7.25 -29.98 -3.33
CA SER A 278 7.24 -31.18 -2.47
C SER A 278 6.33 -32.31 -3.00
N GLY A 279 5.69 -32.14 -4.16
CA GLY A 279 4.80 -33.14 -4.77
C GLY A 279 3.49 -33.38 -3.98
N THR A 280 3.15 -32.50 -3.04
CA THR A 280 1.96 -32.65 -2.18
C THR A 280 0.68 -32.19 -2.89
N ILE A 281 0.80 -31.37 -3.94
CA ILE A 281 -0.31 -30.90 -4.78
C ILE A 281 0.02 -31.25 -6.23
N LYS A 282 -0.82 -32.06 -6.89
CA LYS A 282 -0.79 -32.24 -8.34
C LYS A 282 -1.44 -31.02 -8.99
N GLU A 283 -0.84 -30.46 -10.04
CA GLU A 283 -1.39 -29.30 -10.75
C GLU A 283 -2.88 -29.46 -11.03
N PRO A 284 -3.74 -28.47 -10.68
CA PRO A 284 -5.07 -28.42 -11.24
C PRO A 284 -4.93 -28.01 -12.70
N PHE A 285 -5.30 -28.93 -13.60
CA PHE A 285 -5.50 -28.62 -15.01
C PHE A 285 -6.43 -27.40 -15.12
N LEU A 286 -5.90 -26.30 -15.63
CA LEU A 286 -6.66 -25.12 -16.00
C LEU A 286 -7.63 -25.50 -17.13
N SER A 287 -8.93 -25.37 -16.87
CA SER A 287 -9.98 -25.22 -17.88
C SER A 287 -10.75 -23.94 -17.61
#